data_AF-A0A0F3PWR0-F1
#
_entry.id   AF-A0A0F3PWR0-F1
#
_cell.length_a   1.000
_cell.length_b   1.000
_cell.length_c   1.000
_cell.angle_alpha   90.00
_cell.angle_beta   90.00
_cell.angle_gamma   90.00
#
_symmetry.space_group_name_H-M   'P 1'
#
loop_
_entity.id
_entity.type
_entity.pdbx_description
1 polymer ?
#
loop_
_entity_poly.entity_id
_entity_poly.type
_entity_poly.pdbx_seq_one_letter_code
_entity_poly.pdbx_strand_id
1 'polypeptide(L)'
;MMSMAIVMAGNDVRAHDDVSALETGGAGYFYVGLDYSPAFSKIRDFSIRESNGETKAVYPYLKDGKSVKLESHKFDWNTPDPRIGFKDNMLVAMEGSVGYGIGGARVELEIGYERFKTKGIRDSGSKEDEADTVYLLAKELAYDVVTGQTDNLAAALAKTSGKDIVQFANAVKISSSAIDGKVCTGSHADLAPGTNAGKKFVVNPEASGSTDGDTSQCSGLGHSSGVTQNPKLFSTFVDTVKIAEDKNWPTGRAKSNTSLKTGDTNSNAKAVATDLINLNSDEKTIVAGLLAKTIEGGEVVEIRAVSSTSVMVNACYDLLSEGLGVVPYACVGLGGNFVGVVDGHITPKLAYRLKAGLSYQLSPEISAFAGGFYHRVVGDGVYDDLPAQRLVDDTSPAGRTKDTAIANFSMAYVGGEFGVRFAF
;
A
#
# COMPACT_ATOMS: atom_id res chain seq x y z
N MET A 1 12.85 -4.03 32.39
CA MET A 1 14.20 -4.53 32.70
C MET A 1 14.14 -6.05 32.69
N MET A 2 14.49 -6.68 31.58
CA MET A 2 14.70 -8.13 31.51
C MET A 2 16.21 -8.32 31.44
N SER A 3 16.78 -8.83 32.54
CA SER A 3 18.20 -9.12 32.65
C SER A 3 18.42 -10.53 32.10
N MET A 4 19.14 -10.64 30.99
CA MET A 4 19.49 -11.91 30.37
C MET A 4 20.83 -12.34 30.96
N ALA A 5 20.76 -13.19 32.00
CA ALA A 5 21.94 -13.77 32.64
C ALA A 5 22.47 -14.92 31.77
N ILE A 6 23.69 -14.76 31.26
CA ILE A 6 24.44 -15.84 30.60
C ILE A 6 24.98 -16.75 31.71
N VAL A 7 24.44 -17.96 31.81
CA VAL A 7 24.99 -19.02 32.67
C VAL A 7 26.02 -19.78 31.83
N MET A 8 27.31 -19.56 32.12
CA MET A 8 28.37 -20.48 31.71
C MET A 8 28.34 -21.68 32.65
N ALA A 9 27.90 -22.84 32.16
CA ALA A 9 28.15 -24.11 32.81
C ALA A 9 29.11 -24.90 31.91
N GLY A 10 30.39 -24.89 32.28
CA GLY A 10 31.37 -25.82 31.73
C GLY A 10 31.07 -27.22 32.25
N ASN A 11 30.75 -28.14 31.34
CA ASN A 11 30.87 -29.57 31.59
C ASN A 11 31.71 -30.15 30.46
N ASP A 12 32.84 -30.73 30.84
CA ASP A 12 33.67 -31.62 30.03
C ASP A 12 32.78 -32.67 29.34
N VAL A 13 32.68 -32.60 28.01
CA VAL A 13 32.14 -33.67 27.19
C VAL A 13 33.32 -34.30 26.44
N ARG A 14 33.83 -35.41 26.98
CA ARG A 14 34.67 -36.34 26.23
C ARG A 14 33.77 -37.15 25.30
N ALA A 15 33.83 -36.86 23.99
CA ALA A 15 33.25 -37.72 22.98
C ALA A 15 34.24 -38.83 22.63
N HIS A 16 33.77 -40.07 22.71
CA HIS A 16 34.49 -41.29 22.35
C HIS A 16 34.55 -41.40 20.82
N ASP A 17 35.74 -41.66 20.28
CA ASP A 17 36.02 -41.90 18.86
C ASP A 17 35.27 -43.11 18.32
N ASP A 18 34.72 -42.97 17.10
CA ASP A 18 34.84 -43.95 16.00
C ASP A 18 33.98 -43.53 14.79
N VAL A 19 34.49 -42.64 13.92
CA VAL A 19 34.16 -42.64 12.48
C VAL A 19 35.31 -42.03 11.67
N SER A 20 36.03 -42.88 10.95
CA SER A 20 36.80 -42.69 9.69
C SER A 20 37.36 -41.30 9.38
N ALA A 21 38.66 -41.17 9.62
CA ALA A 21 39.51 -40.04 9.29
C ALA A 21 39.50 -39.68 7.79
N LEU A 22 39.19 -38.41 7.50
CA LEU A 22 39.81 -37.66 6.41
C LEU A 22 40.91 -36.82 7.06
N GLU A 23 42.16 -37.24 6.91
CA GLU A 23 43.34 -36.57 7.45
C GLU A 23 43.55 -35.19 6.81
N THR A 24 43.03 -34.14 7.46
CA THR A 24 43.54 -32.77 7.35
C THR A 24 43.62 -32.19 8.77
N GLY A 25 44.77 -32.40 9.42
CA GLY A 25 45.01 -32.07 10.82
C GLY A 25 45.07 -30.58 11.12
N GLY A 26 44.04 -30.08 11.79
CA GLY A 26 44.07 -28.86 12.59
C GLY A 26 43.11 -29.03 13.78
N ALA A 27 43.51 -28.57 14.97
CA ALA A 27 42.59 -28.54 16.11
C ALA A 27 41.44 -27.57 15.79
N GLY A 28 40.20 -28.05 15.90
CA GLY A 28 39.03 -27.19 15.71
C GLY A 28 38.88 -26.20 16.86
N TYR A 29 38.28 -25.04 16.59
CA TYR A 29 38.10 -23.97 17.56
C TYR A 29 36.70 -23.35 17.45
N PHE A 30 36.14 -22.92 18.58
CA PHE A 30 34.91 -22.13 18.60
C PHE A 30 35.25 -20.65 18.62
N TYR A 31 34.35 -19.82 18.10
CA TYR A 31 34.50 -18.38 18.23
C TYR A 31 33.15 -17.65 18.28
N VAL A 32 33.19 -16.44 18.83
CA VAL A 32 32.09 -15.48 18.78
C VAL A 32 32.54 -14.27 17.96
N GLY A 33 31.70 -13.82 17.04
CA GLY A 33 31.91 -12.65 16.22
C GLY A 33 30.92 -11.54 16.51
N LEU A 34 31.37 -10.31 16.38
CA LEU A 34 30.53 -9.11 16.37
C LEU A 34 30.97 -8.23 15.21
N ASP A 35 30.04 -7.81 14.38
CA ASP A 35 30.32 -6.91 13.26
C ASP A 35 29.28 -5.81 13.09
N TYR A 36 29.77 -4.74 12.48
CA TYR A 36 29.00 -3.61 12.00
C TYR A 36 28.89 -3.70 10.48
N SER A 37 27.65 -3.73 9.98
CA SER A 37 27.34 -4.13 8.61
C SER A 37 26.52 -3.09 7.83
N PRO A 38 27.04 -1.86 7.59
CA PRO A 38 26.30 -0.82 6.87
C PRO A 38 25.83 -1.30 5.50
N ALA A 39 24.54 -1.13 5.22
CA ALA A 39 23.88 -1.73 4.07
C ALA A 39 23.22 -0.68 3.16
N PHE A 40 23.50 -0.78 1.86
CA PHE A 40 22.85 -0.04 0.79
C PHE A 40 21.63 -0.80 0.28
N SER A 41 20.49 -0.13 0.27
CA SER A 41 19.21 -0.73 -0.12
C SER A 41 19.19 -1.04 -1.62
N LYS A 42 18.82 -2.27 -1.97
CA LYS A 42 18.43 -2.66 -3.34
C LYS A 42 16.99 -3.18 -3.35
N ILE A 43 16.14 -2.66 -2.46
CA ILE A 43 14.70 -2.90 -2.48
C ILE A 43 14.11 -2.22 -3.73
N ARG A 44 13.42 -3.00 -4.55
CA ARG A 44 12.89 -2.56 -5.85
C ARG A 44 11.46 -3.02 -6.06
N ASP A 45 10.81 -2.34 -7.01
CA ASP A 45 9.51 -2.70 -7.54
C ASP A 45 8.43 -2.77 -6.46
N PHE A 46 8.51 -1.86 -5.49
CA PHE A 46 7.56 -1.79 -4.38
C PHE A 46 6.19 -1.36 -4.87
N SER A 47 5.20 -2.18 -4.56
CA SER A 47 3.78 -1.89 -4.76
C SER A 47 2.99 -2.40 -3.56
N ILE A 48 1.81 -1.80 -3.32
CA ILE A 48 0.92 -2.21 -2.25
C ILE A 48 -0.53 -2.10 -2.73
N ARG A 49 -1.36 -3.05 -2.28
CA ARG A 49 -2.80 -3.11 -2.58
C ARG A 49 -3.55 -3.78 -1.44
N GLU A 50 -4.86 -3.61 -1.40
CA GLU A 50 -5.75 -4.32 -0.48
C GLU A 50 -5.75 -5.83 -0.79
N SER A 51 -5.99 -6.64 0.24
CA SER A 51 -6.06 -8.11 0.11
C SER A 51 -7.32 -8.60 -0.60
N ASN A 52 -8.28 -7.71 -0.89
CA ASN A 52 -9.42 -7.99 -1.78
C ASN A 52 -9.06 -7.82 -3.28
N GLY A 53 -7.92 -7.18 -3.59
CA GLY A 53 -7.48 -6.90 -4.95
C GLY A 53 -8.23 -5.76 -5.65
N GLU A 54 -9.02 -4.97 -4.92
CA GLU A 54 -9.85 -3.89 -5.48
C GLU A 54 -9.10 -2.55 -5.65
N THR A 55 -7.92 -2.42 -5.05
CA THR A 55 -7.10 -1.20 -5.17
C THR A 55 -6.77 -0.90 -6.62
N LYS A 56 -7.12 0.31 -7.05
CA LYS A 56 -6.77 0.83 -8.38
C LYS A 56 -5.56 1.75 -8.34
N ALA A 57 -5.39 2.50 -7.25
CA ALA A 57 -4.27 3.41 -7.07
C ALA A 57 -3.95 3.64 -5.60
N VAL A 58 -2.70 4.01 -5.34
CA VAL A 58 -2.19 4.38 -4.02
C VAL A 58 -2.03 5.90 -3.95
N TYR A 59 -2.55 6.54 -2.91
CA TYR A 59 -2.48 7.99 -2.74
C TYR A 59 -1.74 8.34 -1.43
N PRO A 60 -0.73 9.21 -1.47
CA PRO A 60 0.01 9.59 -0.27
C PRO A 60 -0.75 10.61 0.57
N TYR A 61 -0.44 10.66 1.86
CA TYR A 61 -1.04 11.64 2.76
C TYR A 61 -0.56 13.08 2.48
N LEU A 62 -1.45 14.06 2.66
CA LEU A 62 -1.14 15.49 2.52
C LEU A 62 -0.41 16.00 3.76
N LYS A 63 0.79 16.54 3.55
CA LYS A 63 1.59 17.15 4.63
C LYS A 63 0.98 18.50 5.02
N ASP A 64 0.18 18.52 6.08
CA ASP A 64 -0.50 19.73 6.57
C ASP A 64 0.06 20.26 7.92
N GLY A 65 1.13 19.64 8.43
CA GLY A 65 1.81 20.04 9.67
C GLY A 65 0.99 19.80 10.95
N LYS A 66 -0.12 19.06 10.88
CA LYS A 66 -0.96 18.67 12.01
C LYS A 66 -0.77 17.19 12.32
N SER A 67 -1.29 16.73 13.45
CA SER A 67 -1.30 15.30 13.78
C SER A 67 -2.04 14.52 12.67
N VAL A 68 -1.49 13.38 12.27
CA VAL A 68 -2.06 12.53 11.22
C VAL A 68 -3.48 12.12 11.61
N LYS A 69 -4.45 12.45 10.76
CA LYS A 69 -5.85 12.03 10.88
C LYS A 69 -6.23 11.32 9.60
N LEU A 70 -6.62 10.05 9.68
CA LEU A 70 -6.93 9.22 8.52
C LEU A 70 -8.33 9.55 7.97
N GLU A 71 -8.51 10.77 7.51
CA GLU A 71 -9.73 11.28 6.89
C GLU A 71 -9.55 11.31 5.38
N SER A 72 -10.59 10.93 4.63
CA SER A 72 -10.56 10.80 3.15
C SER A 72 -10.03 12.03 2.40
N HIS A 73 -10.31 13.25 2.88
CA HIS A 73 -9.88 14.51 2.25
C HIS A 73 -8.43 14.92 2.59
N LYS A 74 -7.73 14.15 3.43
CA LYS A 74 -6.34 14.39 3.82
C LYS A 74 -5.31 13.67 2.95
N PHE A 75 -5.75 13.05 1.86
CA PHE A 75 -4.88 12.37 0.90
C PHE A 75 -4.70 13.19 -0.39
N ASP A 76 -3.54 13.06 -1.00
CA ASP A 76 -3.16 13.79 -2.20
C ASP A 76 -3.68 13.08 -3.45
N TRP A 77 -4.95 13.31 -3.75
CA TRP A 77 -5.65 12.74 -4.91
C TRP A 77 -5.07 13.14 -6.27
N ASN A 78 -4.13 14.10 -6.32
CA ASN A 78 -3.47 14.54 -7.55
C ASN A 78 -2.19 13.75 -7.87
N THR A 79 -1.68 12.97 -6.91
CA THR A 79 -0.45 12.20 -7.07
C THR A 79 -0.72 10.70 -6.88
N PRO A 80 -1.39 10.03 -7.83
CA PRO A 80 -1.58 8.59 -7.76
C PRO A 80 -0.26 7.84 -7.93
N ASP A 81 -0.17 6.68 -7.29
CA ASP A 81 0.93 5.72 -7.36
C ASP A 81 2.33 6.35 -7.19
N PRO A 82 2.58 7.01 -6.05
CA PRO A 82 3.88 7.60 -5.77
C PRO A 82 4.94 6.50 -5.72
N ARG A 83 6.14 6.81 -6.21
CA ARG A 83 7.28 5.88 -6.11
C ARG A 83 7.73 5.75 -4.66
N ILE A 84 7.41 4.63 -4.03
CA ILE A 84 7.87 4.30 -2.68
C ILE A 84 9.29 3.73 -2.77
N GLY A 85 10.26 4.46 -2.23
CA GLY A 85 11.66 4.05 -2.18
C GLY A 85 12.17 3.91 -0.74
N PHE A 86 13.33 3.29 -0.57
CA PHE A 86 13.93 3.09 0.75
C PHE A 86 15.35 3.67 0.82
N LYS A 87 15.71 4.21 1.97
CA LYS A 87 17.03 4.74 2.31
C LYS A 87 17.99 3.62 2.66
N ASP A 88 19.27 3.92 2.54
CA ASP A 88 20.34 3.04 2.99
C ASP A 88 20.38 2.99 4.53
N ASN A 89 20.79 1.84 5.07
CA ASN A 89 20.93 1.60 6.49
C ASN A 89 22.40 1.73 6.90
N MET A 90 22.81 2.96 7.24
CA MET A 90 24.19 3.27 7.64
C MET A 90 24.37 3.44 9.15
N LEU A 91 23.43 3.01 9.99
CA LEU A 91 23.51 3.25 11.45
C LEU A 91 23.07 2.04 12.28
N VAL A 92 22.03 1.32 11.87
CA VAL A 92 21.42 0.25 12.67
C VAL A 92 21.61 -1.09 11.95
N ALA A 93 22.87 -1.52 11.87
CA ALA A 93 23.24 -2.80 11.27
C ALA A 93 24.34 -3.45 12.11
N MET A 94 23.93 -4.14 13.17
CA MET A 94 24.82 -4.92 14.01
C MET A 94 24.49 -6.38 13.84
N GLU A 95 25.52 -7.21 13.71
CA GLU A 95 25.39 -8.65 13.57
C GLU A 95 26.20 -9.34 14.65
N GLY A 96 25.66 -10.44 15.16
CA GLY A 96 26.33 -11.33 16.08
C GLY A 96 26.45 -12.70 15.44
N SER A 97 27.62 -13.32 15.57
CA SER A 97 27.85 -14.66 15.06
C SER A 97 28.48 -15.59 16.09
N VAL A 98 28.17 -16.87 15.98
CA VAL A 98 28.84 -17.95 16.70
C VAL A 98 29.32 -18.93 15.65
N GLY A 99 30.61 -19.27 15.68
CA GLY A 99 31.20 -20.11 14.65
C GLY A 99 32.08 -21.23 15.20
N TYR A 100 32.33 -22.19 14.33
CA TYR A 100 33.28 -23.27 14.52
C TYR A 100 34.19 -23.35 13.30
N GLY A 101 35.50 -23.36 13.53
CA GLY A 101 36.52 -23.43 12.49
C GLY A 101 37.36 -24.70 12.59
N ILE A 102 37.74 -25.27 11.45
CA ILE A 102 38.73 -26.34 11.34
C ILE A 102 39.60 -26.11 10.09
N GLY A 103 40.90 -25.92 10.29
CA GLY A 103 41.81 -25.52 9.22
C GLY A 103 41.38 -24.19 8.59
N GLY A 104 41.19 -24.17 7.27
CA GLY A 104 40.68 -23.01 6.53
C GLY A 104 39.15 -22.96 6.39
N ALA A 105 38.41 -24.00 6.83
CA ALA A 105 36.96 -24.03 6.73
C ALA A 105 36.31 -23.54 8.02
N ARG A 106 35.23 -22.76 7.92
CA ARG A 106 34.45 -22.29 9.08
C ARG A 106 32.96 -22.38 8.80
N VAL A 107 32.18 -22.66 9.84
CA VAL A 107 30.72 -22.57 9.82
C VAL A 107 30.30 -21.51 10.84
N GLU A 108 29.50 -20.54 10.43
CA GLU A 108 29.01 -19.44 11.26
C GLU A 108 27.49 -19.44 11.31
N LEU A 109 26.90 -19.42 12.50
CA LEU A 109 25.52 -19.01 12.71
C LEU A 109 25.52 -17.51 13.00
N GLU A 110 24.84 -16.74 12.17
CA GLU A 110 24.82 -15.28 12.21
C GLU A 110 23.40 -14.77 12.36
N ILE A 111 23.22 -13.77 13.23
CA ILE A 111 21.97 -13.07 13.43
C ILE A 111 22.21 -11.58 13.22
N GLY A 112 21.48 -11.00 12.28
CA GLY A 112 21.58 -9.58 11.93
C GLY A 112 20.22 -8.88 11.99
N TYR A 113 20.26 -7.57 12.19
CA TYR A 113 19.07 -6.72 12.06
C TYR A 113 19.38 -5.51 11.20
N GLU A 114 18.57 -5.30 10.16
CA GLU A 114 18.64 -4.15 9.27
C GLU A 114 17.30 -3.42 9.19
N ARG A 115 17.35 -2.08 9.09
CA ARG A 115 16.15 -1.24 8.96
C ARG A 115 16.34 -0.22 7.83
N PHE A 116 15.59 -0.38 6.75
CA PHE A 116 15.60 0.52 5.60
C PHE A 116 14.40 1.46 5.65
N LYS A 117 14.63 2.71 6.09
CA LYS A 117 13.56 3.72 6.20
C LYS A 117 12.99 4.11 4.85
N THR A 118 11.70 4.42 4.80
CA THR A 118 11.06 4.92 3.58
C THR A 118 11.64 6.29 3.20
N LYS A 119 11.85 6.52 1.90
CA LYS A 119 12.23 7.82 1.36
C LYS A 119 10.99 8.71 1.31
N GLY A 120 11.09 9.92 1.86
CA GLY A 120 10.03 10.91 1.72
C GLY A 120 9.74 11.19 0.24
N ILE A 121 8.45 11.32 -0.08
CA ILE A 121 7.95 11.54 -1.45
C ILE A 121 8.35 12.93 -1.98
N ARG A 122 8.47 13.90 -1.06
CA ARG A 122 8.83 15.28 -1.37
C ARG A 122 10.26 15.51 -0.93
N ASP A 123 11.15 15.66 -1.92
CA ASP A 123 12.60 15.82 -1.79
C ASP A 123 12.99 17.19 -1.18
N SER A 124 12.52 17.47 0.03
CA SER A 124 12.92 18.63 0.82
C SER A 124 13.65 18.10 2.04
N GLY A 125 14.90 18.51 2.25
CA GLY A 125 15.76 18.13 3.37
C GLY A 125 15.26 18.55 4.77
N SER A 126 13.95 18.60 4.98
CA SER A 126 13.28 18.68 6.26
C SER A 126 13.11 17.27 6.86
N LYS A 127 12.98 17.19 8.18
CA LYS A 127 12.80 15.94 8.92
C LYS A 127 11.70 15.09 8.28
N GLU A 128 11.93 13.78 8.20
CA GLU A 128 10.91 12.80 7.82
C GLU A 128 9.72 12.97 8.77
N ASP A 129 8.61 13.48 8.24
CA ASP A 129 7.38 13.62 9.00
C ASP A 129 6.55 12.34 8.82
N GLU A 130 5.84 11.91 9.86
CA GLU A 130 5.04 10.67 9.85
C GLU A 130 4.07 10.61 8.65
N ALA A 131 3.59 11.77 8.19
CA ALA A 131 2.77 11.93 6.99
C ALA A 131 3.38 11.34 5.70
N ASP A 132 4.70 11.35 5.53
CA ASP A 132 5.35 10.85 4.30
C ASP A 132 5.36 9.30 4.21
N THR A 133 4.83 8.63 5.23
CA THR A 133 4.78 7.16 5.34
C THR A 133 3.38 6.59 5.24
N VAL A 134 2.35 7.43 5.10
CA VAL A 134 0.94 7.03 5.14
C VAL A 134 0.34 7.07 3.73
N TYR A 135 -0.31 5.97 3.35
CA TYR A 135 -0.83 5.75 2.00
C TYR A 135 -2.26 5.22 2.04
N LEU A 136 -3.17 5.83 1.28
CA LEU A 136 -4.53 5.35 1.04
C LEU A 136 -4.53 4.41 -0.18
N LEU A 137 -5.13 3.24 -0.01
CA LEU A 137 -5.42 2.27 -1.05
C LEU A 137 -6.83 2.58 -1.56
N ALA A 138 -6.92 3.30 -2.68
CA ALA A 138 -8.18 3.77 -3.23
C ALA A 138 -8.70 2.83 -4.32
N LYS A 139 -10.03 2.80 -4.46
CA LYS A 139 -10.76 1.93 -5.37
C LYS A 139 -11.25 2.68 -6.61
N GLU A 140 -12.09 2.01 -7.39
CA GLU A 140 -12.45 2.35 -8.77
C GLU A 140 -13.19 3.68 -8.91
N LEU A 141 -14.22 3.97 -8.12
CA LEU A 141 -15.00 5.20 -8.25
C LEU A 141 -14.16 6.45 -7.97
N ALA A 142 -13.40 6.45 -6.87
CA ALA A 142 -12.54 7.58 -6.52
C ALA A 142 -11.44 7.79 -7.58
N TYR A 143 -10.80 6.71 -8.03
CA TYR A 143 -9.77 6.74 -9.08
C TYR A 143 -10.32 7.24 -10.42
N ASP A 144 -11.47 6.73 -10.87
CA ASP A 144 -12.05 7.07 -12.16
C ASP A 144 -12.51 8.53 -12.23
N VAL A 145 -12.98 9.10 -11.11
CA VAL A 145 -13.33 10.53 -11.04
C VAL A 145 -12.11 11.42 -11.25
N VAL A 146 -11.01 11.15 -10.53
CA VAL A 146 -9.81 12.02 -10.59
C VAL A 146 -9.04 11.85 -11.90
N THR A 147 -9.11 10.66 -12.51
CA THR A 147 -8.46 10.37 -13.80
C THR A 147 -9.35 10.65 -15.01
N GLY A 148 -10.65 10.94 -14.82
CA GLY A 148 -11.58 11.28 -15.89
C GLY A 148 -12.04 10.10 -16.75
N GLN A 149 -12.15 8.90 -16.17
CA GLN A 149 -12.57 7.68 -16.87
C GLN A 149 -14.10 7.55 -16.92
N THR A 150 -14.77 8.30 -17.81
CA THR A 150 -16.24 8.41 -17.84
C THR A 150 -16.97 7.08 -17.97
N ASP A 151 -16.53 6.21 -18.88
CA ASP A 151 -17.21 4.94 -19.14
C ASP A 151 -17.02 3.95 -17.98
N ASN A 152 -15.82 3.89 -17.39
CA ASN A 152 -15.53 3.05 -16.23
C ASN A 152 -16.32 3.54 -15.01
N LEU A 153 -16.30 4.85 -14.75
CA LEU A 153 -17.06 5.47 -13.66
C LEU A 153 -18.56 5.19 -13.81
N ALA A 154 -19.11 5.36 -15.01
CA ALA A 154 -20.52 5.08 -15.28
C ALA A 154 -20.86 3.60 -15.05
N ALA A 155 -19.98 2.68 -15.48
CA ALA A 155 -20.17 1.24 -15.28
C ALA A 155 -20.09 0.84 -13.80
N ALA A 156 -19.16 1.42 -13.05
CA ALA A 156 -19.02 1.20 -11.62
C ALA A 156 -20.21 1.78 -10.83
N LEU A 157 -20.60 3.03 -11.10
CA LEU A 157 -21.79 3.66 -10.50
C LEU A 157 -23.08 2.87 -10.79
N ALA A 158 -23.21 2.29 -11.99
CA ALA A 158 -24.37 1.49 -12.34
C ALA A 158 -24.51 0.21 -11.51
N LYS A 159 -23.39 -0.33 -10.98
CA LYS A 159 -23.37 -1.49 -10.08
C LYS A 159 -23.57 -1.09 -8.61
N THR A 160 -23.44 0.19 -8.29
CA THR A 160 -23.65 0.73 -6.94
C THR A 160 -25.13 0.76 -6.60
N SER A 161 -25.47 0.34 -5.37
CA SER A 161 -26.86 0.32 -4.91
C SER A 161 -27.44 1.73 -4.82
N GLY A 162 -28.76 1.86 -5.03
CA GLY A 162 -29.42 3.16 -4.93
C GLY A 162 -29.27 3.80 -3.56
N LYS A 163 -29.24 3.00 -2.48
CA LYS A 163 -29.02 3.47 -1.11
C LYS A 163 -27.64 4.13 -0.95
N ASP A 164 -26.60 3.52 -1.50
CA ASP A 164 -25.23 4.07 -1.43
C ASP A 164 -25.11 5.36 -2.25
N ILE A 165 -25.78 5.44 -3.41
CA ILE A 165 -25.85 6.67 -4.23
C ILE A 165 -26.52 7.82 -3.46
N VAL A 166 -27.61 7.52 -2.73
CA VAL A 166 -28.30 8.50 -1.90
C VAL A 166 -27.43 8.95 -0.73
N GLN A 167 -26.70 8.03 -0.10
CA GLN A 167 -25.73 8.36 0.95
C GLN A 167 -24.63 9.28 0.42
N PHE A 168 -24.09 8.98 -0.75
CA PHE A 168 -23.11 9.83 -1.43
C PHE A 168 -23.67 11.23 -1.75
N ALA A 169 -24.87 11.33 -2.31
CA ALA A 169 -25.52 12.61 -2.60
C ALA A 169 -25.73 13.45 -1.33
N ASN A 170 -26.13 12.82 -0.22
CA ASN A 170 -26.26 13.50 1.06
C ASN A 170 -24.91 13.98 1.60
N ALA A 171 -23.84 13.21 1.42
CA ALA A 171 -22.50 13.64 1.81
C ALA A 171 -22.02 14.82 0.94
N VAL A 172 -22.28 14.80 -0.38
CA VAL A 172 -22.01 15.93 -1.28
C VAL A 172 -22.76 17.18 -0.82
N LYS A 173 -24.05 17.08 -0.52
CA LYS A 173 -24.86 18.19 0.00
C LYS A 173 -24.27 18.82 1.27
N ILE A 174 -23.76 18.00 2.20
CA ILE A 174 -23.17 18.46 3.46
C ILE A 174 -21.80 19.11 3.22
N SER A 175 -20.97 18.50 2.36
CA SER A 175 -19.59 18.92 2.16
C SER A 175 -19.42 20.07 1.18
N SER A 176 -20.28 20.17 0.15
CA SER A 176 -20.21 21.23 -0.87
C SER A 176 -21.55 21.43 -1.58
N SER A 177 -22.28 22.48 -1.20
CA SER A 177 -23.51 22.90 -1.89
C SER A 177 -23.27 23.31 -3.35
N ALA A 178 -22.06 23.76 -3.68
CA ALA A 178 -21.67 24.09 -5.05
C ALA A 178 -21.61 22.84 -5.95
N ILE A 179 -21.08 21.72 -5.43
CA ILE A 179 -21.06 20.45 -6.17
C ILE A 179 -22.47 19.85 -6.24
N ASP A 180 -23.26 19.94 -5.16
CA ASP A 180 -24.67 19.51 -5.15
C ASP A 180 -25.49 20.23 -6.24
N GLY A 181 -25.17 21.49 -6.55
CA GLY A 181 -25.78 22.26 -7.63
C GLY A 181 -25.28 21.95 -9.06
N LYS A 182 -24.25 21.13 -9.21
CA LYS A 182 -23.62 20.79 -10.51
C LYS A 182 -23.96 19.39 -11.03
N VAL A 183 -24.35 18.47 -10.15
CA VAL A 183 -24.60 17.07 -10.50
C VAL A 183 -26.09 16.80 -10.66
N CYS A 184 -26.50 16.17 -11.76
CA CYS A 184 -27.90 15.93 -12.12
C CYS A 184 -28.78 17.19 -12.24
N THR A 185 -28.20 18.35 -12.53
CA THR A 185 -28.94 19.63 -12.59
C THR A 185 -29.11 20.20 -14.00
N GLY A 186 -28.40 19.63 -14.98
CA GLY A 186 -28.35 20.11 -16.36
C GLY A 186 -29.40 19.50 -17.30
N SER A 187 -29.17 19.67 -18.60
CA SER A 187 -30.01 19.18 -19.70
C SER A 187 -29.30 18.26 -20.68
N HIS A 188 -28.00 17.98 -20.47
CA HIS A 188 -27.16 17.28 -21.44
C HIS A 188 -27.59 15.81 -21.67
N ALA A 189 -28.32 15.23 -20.71
CA ALA A 189 -28.85 13.87 -20.78
C ALA A 189 -30.38 13.85 -20.97
N ASP A 190 -30.96 14.92 -21.54
CA ASP A 190 -32.38 14.92 -21.90
C ASP A 190 -32.67 13.77 -22.89
N LEU A 191 -33.70 12.98 -22.59
CA LEU A 191 -34.09 11.82 -23.38
C LEU A 191 -34.90 12.18 -24.64
N ALA A 192 -35.34 13.44 -24.75
CA ALA A 192 -35.93 13.95 -25.98
C ALA A 192 -35.56 15.42 -26.23
N PRO A 193 -34.28 15.69 -26.56
CA PRO A 193 -33.77 17.05 -26.77
C PRO A 193 -34.57 17.82 -27.82
N GLY A 194 -34.86 19.08 -27.55
CA GLY A 194 -35.65 19.94 -28.44
C GLY A 194 -37.15 19.63 -28.46
N THR A 195 -37.61 18.73 -27.58
CA THR A 195 -39.04 18.44 -27.38
C THR A 195 -39.49 18.86 -25.98
N ASN A 196 -40.54 18.23 -25.46
CA ASN A 196 -41.15 18.57 -24.18
C ASN A 196 -40.74 17.60 -23.04
N ALA A 197 -39.62 16.88 -23.15
CA ALA A 197 -39.10 16.12 -22.01
C ALA A 197 -38.39 17.05 -21.00
N GLY A 198 -38.35 16.68 -19.71
CA GLY A 198 -37.36 17.27 -18.80
C GLY A 198 -37.72 18.60 -18.15
N LYS A 199 -38.92 18.71 -17.59
CA LYS A 199 -39.42 19.90 -16.88
C LYS A 199 -39.20 19.83 -15.37
N LYS A 200 -39.41 18.67 -14.76
CA LYS A 200 -39.24 18.41 -13.32
C LYS A 200 -38.97 16.94 -13.03
N PHE A 201 -38.32 16.67 -11.90
CA PHE A 201 -38.10 15.31 -11.43
C PHE A 201 -39.38 14.70 -10.85
N VAL A 202 -39.64 13.44 -11.15
CA VAL A 202 -40.72 12.64 -10.56
C VAL A 202 -40.28 11.19 -10.35
N VAL A 203 -41.00 10.49 -9.48
CA VAL A 203 -40.78 9.05 -9.23
C VAL A 203 -41.16 8.20 -10.45
N ASN A 204 -42.29 8.49 -11.10
CA ASN A 204 -42.77 7.66 -12.20
C ASN A 204 -43.35 8.54 -13.33
N PRO A 205 -42.58 8.79 -14.41
CA PRO A 205 -43.04 9.51 -15.60
C PRO A 205 -44.16 8.81 -16.40
N GLU A 206 -44.58 7.60 -16.00
CA GLU A 206 -45.67 6.85 -16.63
C GLU A 206 -46.94 6.81 -15.76
N ALA A 207 -46.90 7.33 -14.53
CA ALA A 207 -48.04 7.25 -13.61
C ALA A 207 -49.30 7.94 -14.17
N SER A 208 -50.47 7.45 -13.76
CA SER A 208 -51.75 8.11 -14.04
C SER A 208 -51.72 9.54 -13.49
N GLY A 209 -51.87 10.53 -14.37
CA GLY A 209 -51.74 11.96 -14.03
C GLY A 209 -50.34 12.55 -14.26
N SER A 210 -49.39 11.79 -14.81
CA SER A 210 -48.08 12.32 -15.22
C SER A 210 -48.24 13.39 -16.29
N THR A 211 -47.48 14.48 -16.14
CA THR A 211 -47.49 15.63 -17.04
C THR A 211 -46.38 15.54 -18.08
N ASP A 212 -46.61 16.19 -19.23
CA ASP A 212 -45.55 16.39 -20.21
C ASP A 212 -44.33 17.07 -19.55
N GLY A 213 -43.14 16.54 -19.80
CA GLY A 213 -41.91 16.97 -19.15
C GLY A 213 -41.58 16.31 -17.81
N ASP A 214 -42.40 15.43 -17.28
CA ASP A 214 -42.02 14.64 -16.11
C ASP A 214 -40.81 13.74 -16.43
N THR A 215 -39.77 13.77 -15.61
CA THR A 215 -38.55 12.98 -15.85
C THR A 215 -38.00 12.35 -14.58
N SER A 216 -37.39 11.17 -14.70
CA SER A 216 -36.52 10.54 -13.71
C SER A 216 -35.08 10.42 -14.20
N GLN A 217 -34.74 11.16 -15.26
CA GLN A 217 -33.41 11.19 -15.88
C GLN A 217 -32.52 12.27 -15.24
N CYS A 218 -31.42 11.87 -14.62
CA CYS A 218 -30.35 12.75 -14.13
C CYS A 218 -29.86 13.63 -15.28
N SER A 219 -29.72 14.93 -15.00
CA SER A 219 -29.35 15.95 -16.00
C SER A 219 -30.19 15.92 -17.28
N GLY A 220 -31.44 15.48 -17.16
CA GLY A 220 -32.43 15.46 -18.22
C GLY A 220 -33.40 16.64 -18.16
N LEU A 221 -33.01 17.79 -17.61
CA LEU A 221 -33.88 18.97 -17.48
C LEU A 221 -33.80 19.89 -18.72
N GLY A 222 -34.26 19.40 -19.88
CA GLY A 222 -34.13 20.06 -21.18
C GLY A 222 -35.40 20.68 -21.79
N HIS A 223 -36.50 20.80 -21.03
CA HIS A 223 -37.81 21.13 -21.59
C HIS A 223 -37.84 22.45 -22.38
N SER A 224 -38.33 22.40 -23.63
CA SER A 224 -38.37 23.52 -24.58
C SER A 224 -39.07 24.78 -24.05
N SER A 225 -40.20 24.62 -23.36
CA SER A 225 -40.98 25.71 -22.76
C SER A 225 -40.52 26.16 -21.37
N GLY A 226 -39.35 25.69 -20.92
CA GLY A 226 -38.75 26.04 -19.63
C GLY A 226 -38.87 24.95 -18.56
N VAL A 227 -37.85 24.90 -17.70
CA VAL A 227 -37.70 23.95 -16.60
C VAL A 227 -38.33 24.51 -15.32
N THR A 228 -39.20 23.76 -14.67
CA THR A 228 -39.83 24.17 -13.39
C THR A 228 -39.23 23.47 -12.17
N GLN A 229 -38.26 22.58 -12.36
CA GLN A 229 -37.52 21.97 -11.25
C GLN A 229 -36.84 23.04 -10.41
N ASN A 230 -37.23 23.14 -9.14
CA ASN A 230 -36.60 23.99 -8.15
C ASN A 230 -36.75 23.35 -6.76
N PRO A 231 -35.69 23.20 -5.96
CA PRO A 231 -34.28 23.45 -6.30
C PRO A 231 -33.71 22.41 -7.29
N LYS A 232 -32.71 22.81 -8.07
CA LYS A 232 -31.90 21.92 -8.92
C LYS A 232 -30.66 21.51 -8.13
N LEU A 233 -30.75 20.36 -7.46
CA LEU A 233 -29.68 19.80 -6.64
C LEU A 233 -29.60 18.30 -6.89
N PHE A 234 -28.41 17.73 -6.74
CA PHE A 234 -28.21 16.28 -6.82
C PHE A 234 -29.00 15.56 -5.71
N SER A 235 -28.94 16.09 -4.49
CA SER A 235 -29.75 15.62 -3.36
C SER A 235 -31.25 15.62 -3.66
N THR A 236 -31.77 16.69 -4.29
CA THR A 236 -33.17 16.74 -4.72
C THR A 236 -33.51 15.68 -5.77
N PHE A 237 -32.61 15.42 -6.72
CA PHE A 237 -32.79 14.37 -7.73
C PHE A 237 -32.94 13.00 -7.07
N VAL A 238 -31.97 12.59 -6.24
CA VAL A 238 -31.98 11.25 -5.64
C VAL A 238 -33.19 11.01 -4.72
N ASP A 239 -33.62 12.05 -4.00
CA ASP A 239 -34.77 12.00 -3.09
C ASP A 239 -36.11 11.97 -3.86
N THR A 240 -36.26 12.84 -4.87
CA THR A 240 -37.51 12.97 -5.63
C THR A 240 -37.77 11.74 -6.50
N VAL A 241 -36.71 11.17 -7.06
CA VAL A 241 -36.79 10.01 -7.96
C VAL A 241 -36.86 8.68 -7.18
N LYS A 242 -36.66 8.72 -5.85
CA LYS A 242 -36.75 7.59 -4.91
C LYS A 242 -35.73 6.50 -5.18
N ILE A 243 -34.48 6.91 -5.42
CA ILE A 243 -33.37 6.00 -5.68
C ILE A 243 -33.11 5.05 -4.49
N ALA A 244 -33.31 5.50 -3.25
CA ALA A 244 -33.18 4.67 -2.05
C ALA A 244 -34.18 3.50 -1.98
N GLU A 245 -35.29 3.60 -2.73
CA GLU A 245 -36.34 2.57 -2.85
C GLU A 245 -36.12 1.69 -4.09
N ASP A 246 -34.91 1.65 -4.63
CA ASP A 246 -34.52 0.92 -5.85
C ASP A 246 -35.32 1.32 -7.10
N LYS A 247 -35.76 2.58 -7.16
CA LYS A 247 -36.50 3.13 -8.32
C LYS A 247 -35.59 3.97 -9.21
N ASN A 248 -35.77 3.82 -10.52
CA ASN A 248 -35.14 4.63 -11.58
C ASN A 248 -33.60 4.71 -11.51
N TRP A 249 -32.94 3.76 -10.85
CA TRP A 249 -31.49 3.60 -10.88
C TRP A 249 -31.16 2.21 -11.44
N PRO A 250 -30.16 2.07 -12.33
CA PRO A 250 -29.28 3.10 -12.89
C PRO A 250 -29.80 3.74 -14.19
N THR A 251 -31.06 3.50 -14.59
CA THR A 251 -31.62 3.98 -15.86
C THR A 251 -32.81 4.91 -15.64
N GLY A 252 -32.79 6.06 -16.30
CA GLY A 252 -33.81 7.10 -16.23
C GLY A 252 -34.87 6.98 -17.32
N ARG A 253 -35.98 7.71 -17.12
CA ARG A 253 -37.12 7.78 -18.04
C ARG A 253 -37.64 9.20 -18.12
N ALA A 254 -38.35 9.56 -19.19
CA ALA A 254 -38.98 10.85 -19.33
C ALA A 254 -40.28 10.76 -20.13
N LYS A 255 -41.27 11.55 -19.75
CA LYS A 255 -42.48 11.76 -20.53
C LYS A 255 -42.24 12.90 -21.52
N SER A 256 -42.41 12.64 -22.81
CA SER A 256 -42.42 13.66 -23.86
C SER A 256 -43.70 13.53 -24.66
N ASN A 257 -44.49 14.60 -24.66
CA ASN A 257 -45.87 14.67 -25.09
C ASN A 257 -46.70 13.58 -24.40
N THR A 258 -47.08 12.55 -25.15
CA THR A 258 -47.84 11.38 -24.69
C THR A 258 -46.99 10.12 -24.61
N SER A 259 -45.73 10.17 -25.07
CA SER A 259 -44.84 9.02 -25.16
C SER A 259 -43.88 8.93 -23.97
N LEU A 260 -43.75 7.74 -23.39
CA LEU A 260 -42.67 7.46 -22.45
C LEU A 260 -41.40 7.19 -23.24
N LYS A 261 -40.33 7.90 -22.91
CA LYS A 261 -38.98 7.67 -23.37
C LYS A 261 -38.19 7.00 -22.26
N THR A 262 -37.59 5.86 -22.55
CA THR A 262 -36.66 5.20 -21.63
C THR A 262 -35.26 5.49 -22.12
N GLY A 263 -34.38 5.89 -21.20
CA GLY A 263 -32.99 6.13 -21.54
C GLY A 263 -32.29 4.83 -21.90
N ASP A 264 -31.14 4.97 -22.56
CA ASP A 264 -30.25 3.83 -22.81
C ASP A 264 -29.86 3.16 -21.49
N THR A 265 -29.35 1.92 -21.59
CA THR A 265 -28.84 1.20 -20.42
C THR A 265 -27.86 2.07 -19.62
N ASN A 266 -28.15 2.18 -18.32
CA ASN A 266 -27.40 2.95 -17.32
C ASN A 266 -27.40 4.48 -17.55
N SER A 267 -28.43 5.03 -18.22
CA SER A 267 -28.47 6.45 -18.56
C SER A 267 -28.33 7.41 -17.37
N ASN A 268 -28.81 7.06 -16.17
CA ASN A 268 -28.63 7.90 -14.98
C ASN A 268 -27.20 7.81 -14.45
N ALA A 269 -26.61 6.60 -14.40
CA ALA A 269 -25.23 6.44 -13.99
C ALA A 269 -24.26 7.14 -14.95
N LYS A 270 -24.51 7.09 -16.27
CA LYS A 270 -23.74 7.83 -17.29
C LYS A 270 -23.84 9.35 -17.12
N ALA A 271 -25.03 9.86 -16.84
CA ALA A 271 -25.23 11.29 -16.60
C ALA A 271 -24.51 11.75 -15.32
N VAL A 272 -24.61 10.99 -14.22
CA VAL A 272 -23.86 11.27 -12.98
C VAL A 272 -22.35 11.27 -13.25
N ALA A 273 -21.82 10.22 -13.90
CA ALA A 273 -20.40 10.13 -14.23
C ALA A 273 -19.93 11.33 -15.07
N THR A 274 -20.72 11.72 -16.07
CA THR A 274 -20.43 12.87 -16.94
C THR A 274 -20.38 14.17 -16.13
N ASP A 275 -21.35 14.40 -15.24
CA ASP A 275 -21.37 15.58 -14.39
C ASP A 275 -20.19 15.61 -13.42
N LEU A 276 -19.84 14.48 -12.78
CA LEU A 276 -18.69 14.38 -11.87
C LEU A 276 -17.36 14.63 -12.58
N ILE A 277 -17.20 14.17 -13.81
CA ILE A 277 -15.96 14.35 -14.59
C ILE A 277 -15.84 15.77 -15.16
N ASN A 278 -16.96 16.48 -15.34
CA ASN A 278 -16.98 17.88 -15.75
C ASN A 278 -16.69 18.87 -14.60
N LEU A 279 -16.55 18.38 -13.36
CA LEU A 279 -16.09 19.19 -12.23
C LEU A 279 -14.64 19.67 -12.42
N ASN A 280 -14.25 20.75 -11.74
CA ASN A 280 -12.85 21.18 -11.73
C ASN A 280 -11.97 20.23 -10.88
N SER A 281 -10.65 20.39 -10.95
CA SER A 281 -9.71 19.48 -10.26
C SER A 281 -9.94 19.41 -8.75
N ASP A 282 -10.10 20.56 -8.08
CA ASP A 282 -10.32 20.61 -6.64
C ASP A 282 -11.65 19.93 -6.25
N GLU A 283 -12.71 20.19 -6.99
CA GLU A 283 -14.01 19.56 -6.81
C GLU A 283 -13.95 18.04 -7.00
N LYS A 284 -13.17 17.56 -7.98
CA LYS A 284 -12.93 16.12 -8.18
C LYS A 284 -12.24 15.49 -6.97
N THR A 285 -11.24 16.15 -6.39
CA THR A 285 -10.57 15.63 -5.17
C THR A 285 -11.54 15.50 -3.99
N ILE A 286 -12.47 16.45 -3.85
CA ILE A 286 -13.51 16.39 -2.82
C ILE A 286 -14.43 15.18 -3.08
N VAL A 287 -14.91 15.04 -4.32
CA VAL A 287 -15.77 13.93 -4.72
C VAL A 287 -15.09 12.58 -4.52
N ALA A 288 -13.81 12.45 -4.88
CA ALA A 288 -13.05 11.21 -4.71
C ALA A 288 -12.97 10.79 -3.24
N GLY A 289 -12.67 11.74 -2.35
CA GLY A 289 -12.71 11.52 -0.91
C GLY A 289 -14.11 11.08 -0.42
N LEU A 290 -15.17 11.73 -0.92
CA LEU A 290 -16.54 11.36 -0.56
C LEU A 290 -16.94 9.97 -1.07
N LEU A 291 -16.51 9.56 -2.26
CA LEU A 291 -16.78 8.22 -2.80
C LEU A 291 -16.07 7.14 -1.97
N ALA A 292 -14.80 7.35 -1.63
CA ALA A 292 -14.06 6.47 -0.72
C ALA A 292 -14.74 6.39 0.65
N LYS A 293 -15.20 7.52 1.18
CA LYS A 293 -15.87 7.63 2.48
C LYS A 293 -17.23 6.93 2.55
N THR A 294 -18.03 7.00 1.49
CA THR A 294 -19.47 6.67 1.54
C THR A 294 -19.85 5.41 0.77
N ILE A 295 -19.10 5.04 -0.26
CA ILE A 295 -19.46 3.92 -1.14
C ILE A 295 -18.42 2.81 -1.07
N GLU A 296 -17.16 3.16 -1.34
CA GLU A 296 -16.13 2.16 -1.63
C GLU A 296 -15.39 1.65 -0.39
N GLY A 297 -15.35 2.48 0.65
CA GLY A 297 -14.39 2.33 1.74
C GLY A 297 -12.99 2.77 1.30
N GLY A 298 -12.07 2.78 2.26
CA GLY A 298 -10.66 3.03 1.99
C GLY A 298 -9.82 2.42 3.10
N GLU A 299 -8.77 1.70 2.69
CA GLU A 299 -7.77 1.15 3.59
C GLU A 299 -6.51 2.01 3.54
N VAL A 300 -5.93 2.26 4.70
CA VAL A 300 -4.75 3.08 4.88
C VAL A 300 -3.64 2.22 5.46
N VAL A 301 -2.45 2.31 4.86
CA VAL A 301 -1.27 1.60 5.33
C VAL A 301 -0.17 2.60 5.65
N GLU A 302 0.50 2.37 6.77
CA GLU A 302 1.66 3.15 7.19
C GLU A 302 2.94 2.33 6.99
N ILE A 303 3.81 2.78 6.10
CA ILE A 303 5.05 2.10 5.72
C ILE A 303 6.22 2.99 6.13
N ARG A 304 6.66 2.86 7.39
CA ARG A 304 7.76 3.65 7.96
C ARG A 304 9.13 3.17 7.48
N ALA A 305 9.30 1.86 7.37
CA ALA A 305 10.53 1.21 6.99
C ALA A 305 10.24 -0.24 6.58
N VAL A 306 11.13 -0.81 5.77
CA VAL A 306 11.24 -2.26 5.65
C VAL A 306 12.37 -2.73 6.57
N SER A 307 12.04 -3.54 7.57
CA SER A 307 13.01 -4.16 8.47
C SER A 307 13.27 -5.61 8.09
N SER A 308 14.45 -6.09 8.44
CA SER A 308 14.89 -7.46 8.23
C SER A 308 15.60 -7.91 9.50
N THR A 309 15.17 -9.04 10.06
CA THR A 309 15.98 -9.80 11.02
C THR A 309 16.43 -11.07 10.32
N SER A 310 17.72 -11.19 10.04
CA SER A 310 18.31 -12.34 9.34
C SER A 310 18.82 -13.37 10.35
N VAL A 311 18.63 -14.65 10.03
CA VAL A 311 19.23 -15.79 10.73
C VAL A 311 19.87 -16.67 9.66
N MET A 312 21.20 -16.65 9.61
CA MET A 312 21.99 -17.20 8.52
C MET A 312 22.95 -18.27 9.02
N VAL A 313 23.09 -19.35 8.25
CA VAL A 313 24.18 -20.32 8.41
C VAL A 313 25.14 -20.12 7.25
N ASN A 314 26.33 -19.61 7.55
CA ASN A 314 27.37 -19.32 6.58
C ASN A 314 28.43 -20.43 6.60
N ALA A 315 28.77 -20.96 5.43
CA ALA A 315 29.96 -21.75 5.22
C ALA A 315 31.04 -20.84 4.63
N CYS A 316 32.14 -20.68 5.34
CA CYS A 316 33.25 -19.81 5.01
C CYS A 316 34.52 -20.61 4.71
N TYR A 317 35.35 -20.08 3.83
CA TYR A 317 36.67 -20.60 3.56
C TYR A 317 37.70 -19.48 3.56
N ASP A 318 38.75 -19.68 4.34
CA ASP A 318 39.91 -18.80 4.49
C ASP A 318 40.99 -19.27 3.49
N LEU A 319 41.26 -18.42 2.51
CA LEU A 319 42.25 -18.64 1.48
C LEU A 319 43.63 -18.32 2.07
N LEU A 320 44.43 -19.35 2.34
CA LEU A 320 45.78 -19.17 2.89
C LEU A 320 46.64 -18.33 1.93
N SER A 321 47.16 -17.22 2.42
CA SER A 321 48.15 -16.40 1.73
C SER A 321 49.49 -16.55 2.46
N GLU A 322 50.51 -17.07 1.77
CA GLU A 322 51.87 -17.11 2.32
C GLU A 322 52.40 -15.67 2.50
N GLY A 323 52.85 -15.33 3.71
CA GLY A 323 53.72 -14.17 3.95
C GLY A 323 53.09 -12.84 4.39
N LEU A 324 51.77 -12.71 4.51
CA LEU A 324 51.12 -11.55 5.14
C LEU A 324 50.14 -12.03 6.23
N GLY A 325 50.11 -11.37 7.39
CA GLY A 325 49.13 -11.63 8.46
C GLY A 325 47.67 -11.29 8.11
N VAL A 326 47.34 -11.26 6.82
CA VAL A 326 46.04 -10.98 6.22
C VAL A 326 45.60 -12.22 5.44
N VAL A 327 44.43 -12.74 5.77
CA VAL A 327 43.84 -13.95 5.20
C VAL A 327 42.55 -13.58 4.46
N PRO A 328 42.54 -13.66 3.11
CA PRO A 328 41.31 -13.51 2.36
C PRO A 328 40.28 -14.58 2.73
N TYR A 329 39.01 -14.24 2.77
CA TYR A 329 37.93 -15.20 3.01
C TYR A 329 36.76 -14.98 2.06
N ALA A 330 36.02 -16.06 1.82
CA ALA A 330 34.73 -16.04 1.14
C ALA A 330 33.73 -16.91 1.88
N CYS A 331 32.48 -16.49 1.95
CA CYS A 331 31.40 -17.23 2.58
C CYS A 331 30.16 -17.32 1.69
N VAL A 332 29.47 -18.45 1.79
CA VAL A 332 28.13 -18.66 1.25
C VAL A 332 27.20 -19.01 2.40
N GLY A 333 26.16 -18.22 2.55
CA GLY A 333 25.17 -18.30 3.61
C GLY A 333 23.79 -18.65 3.09
N LEU A 334 23.10 -19.53 3.82
CA LEU A 334 21.69 -19.85 3.61
C LEU A 334 20.95 -19.69 4.93
N GLY A 335 19.73 -19.18 4.87
CA GLY A 335 18.97 -18.90 6.09
C GLY A 335 17.60 -18.34 5.83
N GLY A 336 17.08 -17.64 6.84
CA GLY A 336 15.77 -17.00 6.79
C GLY A 336 15.84 -15.53 7.21
N ASN A 337 14.94 -14.73 6.64
CA ASN A 337 14.68 -13.36 7.05
C ASN A 337 13.27 -13.23 7.58
N PHE A 338 13.15 -12.59 8.72
CA PHE A 338 11.90 -12.08 9.25
C PHE A 338 11.74 -10.64 8.76
N VAL A 339 10.92 -10.44 7.73
CA VAL A 339 10.76 -9.14 7.07
C VAL A 339 9.55 -8.41 7.64
N GLY A 340 9.74 -7.18 8.13
CA GLY A 340 8.66 -6.31 8.58
C GLY A 340 8.44 -5.15 7.62
N VAL A 341 7.19 -4.94 7.18
CA VAL A 341 6.80 -3.85 6.24
C VAL A 341 5.96 -2.79 6.95
N VAL A 342 5.05 -3.26 7.81
CA VAL A 342 4.19 -2.45 8.68
C VAL A 342 4.53 -2.81 10.12
N ASP A 343 4.48 -1.84 11.03
CA ASP A 343 4.81 -2.06 12.43
C ASP A 343 3.94 -3.18 13.03
N GLY A 344 4.60 -4.16 13.66
CA GLY A 344 3.94 -5.29 14.34
C GLY A 344 3.64 -6.51 13.47
N HIS A 345 3.93 -6.50 12.17
CA HIS A 345 3.75 -7.66 11.29
C HIS A 345 5.07 -8.13 10.67
N ILE A 346 5.29 -9.43 10.69
CA ILE A 346 6.55 -10.05 10.26
C ILE A 346 6.25 -11.23 9.34
N THR A 347 6.87 -11.24 8.16
CA THR A 347 6.76 -12.32 7.19
C THR A 347 8.09 -13.08 7.10
N PRO A 348 8.12 -14.38 7.45
CA PRO A 348 9.32 -15.19 7.26
C PRO A 348 9.52 -15.50 5.78
N LYS A 349 10.74 -15.31 5.29
CA LYS A 349 11.18 -15.65 3.93
C LYS A 349 12.54 -16.34 3.99
N LEU A 350 12.86 -17.14 2.97
CA LEU A 350 14.21 -17.70 2.84
C LEU A 350 15.15 -16.66 2.28
N ALA A 351 16.45 -16.77 2.57
CA ALA A 351 17.45 -15.87 2.05
C ALA A 351 18.79 -16.57 1.83
N TYR A 352 19.62 -15.96 1.00
CA TYR A 352 21.03 -16.30 0.89
C TYR A 352 21.89 -15.05 1.04
N ARG A 353 23.10 -15.27 1.54
CA ARG A 353 24.11 -14.23 1.74
C ARG A 353 25.43 -14.67 1.14
N LEU A 354 26.12 -13.77 0.47
CA LEU A 354 27.46 -13.98 -0.04
C LEU A 354 28.36 -12.95 0.64
N LYS A 355 29.47 -13.39 1.23
CA LYS A 355 30.45 -12.53 1.88
C LYS A 355 31.82 -12.75 1.28
N ALA A 356 32.62 -11.70 1.14
CA ALA A 356 34.02 -11.81 0.77
C ALA A 356 34.80 -10.66 1.38
N GLY A 357 35.98 -10.96 1.92
CA GLY A 357 36.78 -9.96 2.61
C GLY A 357 38.16 -10.43 3.00
N LEU A 358 38.74 -9.70 3.94
CA LEU A 358 40.06 -9.94 4.50
C LEU A 358 39.92 -10.06 6.02
N SER A 359 40.63 -11.02 6.61
CA SER A 359 40.76 -11.21 8.06
C SER A 359 42.20 -10.95 8.46
N TYR A 360 42.42 -10.13 9.48
CA TYR A 360 43.71 -9.83 10.06
C TYR A 360 43.81 -10.43 11.46
N GLN A 361 44.82 -11.26 11.69
CA GLN A 361 45.03 -11.89 12.99
C GLN A 361 45.76 -10.93 13.92
N LEU A 362 45.09 -10.47 14.98
CA LEU A 362 45.66 -9.57 15.99
C LEU A 362 46.41 -10.36 17.07
N SER A 363 45.84 -11.49 17.49
CA SER A 363 46.44 -12.50 18.38
C SER A 363 45.94 -13.90 17.95
N PRO A 364 46.47 -14.99 18.52
CA PRO A 364 45.95 -16.33 18.26
C PRO A 364 44.43 -16.46 18.50
N GLU A 365 43.90 -15.70 19.46
CA GLU A 365 42.51 -15.72 19.90
C GLU A 365 41.65 -14.61 19.28
N ILE A 366 42.26 -13.53 18.77
CA ILE A 366 41.52 -12.35 18.27
C ILE A 366 41.86 -12.09 16.81
N SER A 367 40.83 -12.00 15.97
CA SER A 367 40.96 -11.56 14.57
C SER A 367 40.00 -10.42 14.28
N ALA A 368 40.46 -9.44 13.50
CA ALA A 368 39.62 -8.39 12.93
C ALA A 368 39.33 -8.71 11.47
N PHE A 369 38.15 -8.39 10.96
CA PHE A 369 37.82 -8.63 9.57
C PHE A 369 37.10 -7.43 8.94
N ALA A 370 37.31 -7.27 7.64
CA ALA A 370 36.63 -6.30 6.82
C ALA A 370 36.26 -6.94 5.48
N GLY A 371 35.03 -6.74 5.03
CA GLY A 371 34.53 -7.38 3.83
C GLY A 371 33.36 -6.65 3.19
N GLY A 372 32.89 -7.20 2.09
CA GLY A 372 31.65 -6.82 1.45
C GLY A 372 30.70 -8.01 1.39
N PHE A 373 29.41 -7.73 1.45
CA PHE A 373 28.39 -8.75 1.37
C PHE A 373 27.25 -8.38 0.41
N TYR A 374 26.62 -9.41 -0.12
CA TYR A 374 25.36 -9.34 -0.85
C TYR A 374 24.33 -10.22 -0.14
N HIS A 375 23.20 -9.64 0.23
CA HIS A 375 22.09 -10.34 0.85
C HIS A 375 20.86 -10.29 -0.05
N ARG A 376 20.20 -11.43 -0.23
CA ARG A 376 18.96 -11.51 -1.01
C ARG A 376 17.93 -12.39 -0.32
N VAL A 377 16.74 -11.81 -0.16
CA VAL A 377 15.54 -12.56 0.22
C VAL A 377 14.98 -13.25 -1.03
N VAL A 378 14.73 -14.54 -0.90
CA VAL A 378 14.23 -15.41 -1.96
C VAL A 378 12.72 -15.59 -1.79
N GLY A 379 12.01 -15.53 -2.92
CA GLY A 379 10.57 -15.74 -2.96
C GLY A 379 9.94 -15.00 -4.13
N ASP A 380 8.61 -15.03 -4.15
CA ASP A 380 7.73 -14.31 -5.06
C ASP A 380 7.68 -12.79 -4.81
N GLY A 381 8.34 -12.30 -3.75
CA GLY A 381 8.30 -10.90 -3.33
C GLY A 381 6.97 -10.48 -2.72
N VAL A 382 6.05 -11.41 -2.45
CA VAL A 382 4.72 -11.13 -1.89
C VAL A 382 4.77 -11.14 -0.36
N TYR A 383 4.21 -10.10 0.26
CA TYR A 383 4.08 -9.95 1.71
C TYR A 383 2.62 -9.69 2.02
N ASP A 384 1.93 -10.75 2.47
CA ASP A 384 0.49 -10.76 2.70
C ASP A 384 0.13 -10.44 4.16
N ASP A 385 -1.17 -10.21 4.38
CA ASP A 385 -1.78 -9.96 5.69
C ASP A 385 -1.17 -8.76 6.44
N LEU A 386 -0.69 -7.75 5.70
CA LEU A 386 -0.17 -6.53 6.29
C LEU A 386 -1.33 -5.76 6.95
N PRO A 387 -1.24 -5.39 8.24
CA PRO A 387 -2.30 -4.64 8.90
C PRO A 387 -2.62 -3.33 8.16
N ALA A 388 -3.89 -3.13 7.82
CA ALA A 388 -4.39 -1.89 7.24
C ALA A 388 -5.44 -1.27 8.17
N GLN A 389 -5.50 0.05 8.19
CA GLN A 389 -6.43 0.83 9.00
C GLN A 389 -7.56 1.37 8.12
N ARG A 390 -8.78 1.38 8.63
CA ARG A 390 -9.88 2.06 7.94
C ARG A 390 -9.77 3.57 8.12
N LEU A 391 -10.34 4.31 7.17
CA LEU A 391 -10.56 5.74 7.34
C LEU A 391 -11.40 6.00 8.60
N VAL A 392 -11.02 7.01 9.39
CA VAL A 392 -11.74 7.38 10.62
C VAL A 392 -13.14 7.89 10.30
N ASP A 393 -13.32 8.48 9.13
CA ASP A 393 -14.61 8.98 8.66
C ASP A 393 -15.34 8.01 7.74
N ASP A 394 -14.91 6.74 7.65
CA ASP A 394 -15.54 5.73 6.82
C ASP A 394 -16.99 5.47 7.24
N THR A 395 -17.91 5.67 6.31
CA THR A 395 -19.34 5.40 6.46
C THR A 395 -19.83 4.40 5.42
N SER A 396 -18.92 3.79 4.65
CA SER A 396 -19.25 2.83 3.60
C SER A 396 -19.90 1.56 4.17
N PRO A 397 -20.64 0.79 3.32
CA PRO A 397 -21.25 -0.45 3.75
C PRO A 397 -20.26 -1.45 4.37
N ALA A 398 -20.74 -2.28 5.30
CA ALA A 398 -19.91 -3.31 5.92
C ALA A 398 -19.37 -4.32 4.87
N GLY A 399 -18.14 -4.81 5.07
CA GLY A 399 -17.50 -5.78 4.19
C GLY A 399 -16.78 -5.17 2.98
N ARG A 400 -16.70 -3.84 2.89
CA ARG A 400 -15.91 -3.15 1.85
C ARG A 400 -14.40 -3.24 2.10
N THR A 401 -13.95 -3.30 3.35
CA THR A 401 -12.54 -3.47 3.72
C THR A 401 -12.30 -4.85 4.33
N LYS A 402 -11.08 -5.37 4.17
CA LYS A 402 -10.58 -6.59 4.84
C LYS A 402 -9.60 -6.29 5.99
N ASP A 403 -9.25 -5.02 6.16
CA ASP A 403 -8.31 -4.49 7.16
C ASP A 403 -6.89 -5.09 6.99
N THR A 404 -6.59 -5.53 5.76
CA THR A 404 -5.33 -6.19 5.40
C THR A 404 -4.90 -5.84 3.99
N ALA A 405 -3.60 -5.60 3.82
CA ALA A 405 -2.97 -5.30 2.54
C ALA A 405 -1.91 -6.34 2.15
N ILE A 406 -1.55 -6.31 0.88
CA ILE A 406 -0.50 -7.12 0.27
C ILE A 406 0.52 -6.15 -0.32
N ALA A 407 1.77 -6.24 0.13
CA ALA A 407 2.89 -5.58 -0.54
C ALA A 407 3.61 -6.55 -1.47
N ASN A 408 4.12 -6.04 -2.58
CA ASN A 408 5.01 -6.77 -3.47
C ASN A 408 6.30 -5.98 -3.68
N PHE A 409 7.44 -6.59 -3.40
CA PHE A 409 8.77 -6.03 -3.68
C PHE A 409 9.86 -7.09 -3.68
N SER A 410 10.91 -6.84 -4.46
CA SER A 410 12.15 -7.61 -4.38
C SER A 410 13.04 -7.03 -3.30
N MET A 411 13.40 -7.83 -2.29
CA MET A 411 14.29 -7.41 -1.21
C MET A 411 15.71 -7.96 -1.40
N ALA A 412 16.64 -7.05 -1.63
CA ALA A 412 18.07 -7.32 -1.60
C ALA A 412 18.80 -6.09 -1.06
N TYR A 413 20.01 -6.30 -0.56
CA TYR A 413 20.90 -5.21 -0.12
C TYR A 413 22.35 -5.65 -0.22
N VAL A 414 23.23 -4.66 -0.38
CA VAL A 414 24.68 -4.85 -0.41
C VAL A 414 25.30 -4.02 0.69
N GLY A 415 26.31 -4.52 1.36
CA GLY A 415 26.93 -3.78 2.44
C GLY A 415 28.42 -4.06 2.58
N GLY A 416 29.05 -3.26 3.42
CA GLY A 416 30.36 -3.60 3.98
C GLY A 416 30.16 -4.22 5.35
N GLU A 417 31.06 -5.09 5.78
CA GLU A 417 31.11 -5.64 7.14
C GLU A 417 32.47 -5.31 7.77
N PHE A 418 32.45 -4.93 9.05
CA PHE A 418 33.63 -4.64 9.85
C PHE A 418 33.44 -5.23 11.23
N GLY A 419 34.27 -6.19 11.62
CA GLY A 419 34.04 -6.94 12.86
C GLY A 419 35.29 -7.51 13.49
N VAL A 420 35.06 -8.14 14.63
CA VAL A 420 36.07 -8.87 15.40
C VAL A 420 35.54 -10.25 15.77
N ARG A 421 36.41 -11.27 15.76
CA ARG A 421 36.13 -12.63 16.22
C ARG A 421 37.05 -12.97 17.39
N PHE A 422 36.48 -13.63 18.39
CA PHE A 422 37.16 -14.12 19.60
C PHE A 422 37.07 -15.64 19.63
N ALA A 423 38.19 -16.33 19.41
CA ALA A 423 38.31 -17.78 19.46
C ALA A 423 38.68 -18.27 20.86
N PHE A 424 38.19 -19.45 21.24
CA PHE A 424 38.46 -20.10 22.54
C PHE A 424 38.36 -21.62 22.49
#